data_AF-A0A9D6TN43-F1
#
_entry.id   AF-A0A9D6TN43-F1
#
_cell.length_a   1.000
_cell.length_b   1.000
_cell.length_c   1.000
_cell.angle_alpha   90.00
_cell.angle_beta   90.00
_cell.angle_gamma   90.00
#
_symmetry.space_group_name_H-M   'P 1'
#
loop_
_entity.id
_entity.type
_entity.pdbx_description
1 polymer ?
#
loop_
_entity_poly.entity_id
_entity_poly.type
_entity_poly.pdbx_seq_one_letter_code
_entity_poly.pdbx_strand_id
1 'polypeptide(L)'
;MPHSTDLRPVATTLYFQHVTNRVPFKFGRETVTGGTCSRVSLRARDRQGREVEGWGETPLAATWVWPSAMSFEGREDVLKQFSIKLAAAWAKFDVFGHPMEVGRAFQDDVLPGLLEDYNRVRGAGAEPMPWLAALVCCSAFDIALHDAFGILVGRPVYQTYGPEFMNRDLAHFLKPAAGTAVSFAGKYPQDFFVRPLPTKVPVWHLVGGVDPLEPGDLTGAEPKDGYPVLLRDWIKRDGLRCLKIKLRGIDAPWDYARTVHVGRIAAELDVPWLTADFNCTVTEPGYVNEILDRLRDEHPRTYGSLLYVEQPFPYDLEKHRIDVHSVSARKPLFMDESAHDWKHVAVGRELGWSGVALKTCKTQTGALLSGCWAKAHGMTLMVQDLTNPMLAMLPHAQLTAHIGTIMGVEANSMQFYPDASLAEARVHPGLFQRRDGQLDLSSIHGNGFGYRLAEITRTLPAPAASFGG
;
A
#
# COMPACT_ATOMS: atom_id res chain seq x y z
N MET A 1 -27.26 -14.52 10.44
CA MET A 1 -27.75 -13.84 11.65
C MET A 1 -26.60 -13.03 12.22
N PRO A 2 -26.85 -11.88 12.87
CA PRO A 2 -25.79 -11.09 13.51
C PRO A 2 -24.96 -11.95 14.47
N HIS A 3 -23.63 -11.85 14.42
CA HIS A 3 -22.76 -12.49 15.39
C HIS A 3 -22.75 -11.68 16.70
N SER A 4 -22.60 -12.36 17.84
CA SER A 4 -22.46 -11.66 19.12
C SER A 4 -21.16 -10.85 19.22
N THR A 5 -20.17 -11.19 18.38
CA THR A 5 -18.89 -10.50 18.24
C THR A 5 -18.95 -9.28 17.32
N ASP A 6 -20.08 -9.03 16.64
CA ASP A 6 -20.27 -7.80 15.87
C ASP A 6 -19.94 -6.59 16.74
N LEU A 7 -19.12 -5.68 16.21
CA LEU A 7 -18.74 -4.46 16.90
C LEU A 7 -19.09 -3.23 16.07
N ARG A 8 -19.10 -2.10 16.76
CA ARG A 8 -19.15 -0.76 16.16
C ARG A 8 -18.14 0.16 16.82
N PRO A 9 -17.63 1.19 16.11
CA PRO A 9 -16.82 2.22 16.73
C PRO A 9 -17.64 3.01 17.77
N VAL A 10 -16.96 3.46 18.83
CA VAL A 10 -17.55 4.31 19.90
C VAL A 10 -16.70 5.53 20.22
N ALA A 11 -15.39 5.48 19.98
CA ALA A 11 -14.50 6.61 20.12
C ALA A 11 -13.28 6.48 19.22
N THR A 12 -12.67 7.61 18.87
CA THR A 12 -11.43 7.67 18.09
C THR A 12 -10.52 8.76 18.63
N THR A 13 -9.21 8.49 18.62
CA THR A 13 -8.18 9.48 18.85
C THR A 13 -7.19 9.46 17.68
N LEU A 14 -6.95 10.62 17.07
CA LEU A 14 -6.06 10.80 15.93
C LEU A 14 -4.78 11.52 16.36
N TYR A 15 -3.66 10.99 15.92
CA TYR A 15 -2.32 11.56 16.10
C TYR A 15 -1.67 11.79 14.74
N PHE A 16 -0.91 12.88 14.61
CA PHE A 16 -0.06 13.13 13.46
C PHE A 16 1.40 13.05 13.86
N GLN A 17 2.13 12.09 13.30
CA GLN A 17 3.56 11.91 13.52
C GLN A 17 4.32 12.38 12.28
N HIS A 18 5.28 13.29 12.47
CA HIS A 18 6.14 13.73 11.38
C HIS A 18 7.27 12.72 11.16
N VAL A 19 7.56 12.43 9.90
CA VAL A 19 8.73 11.65 9.46
C VAL A 19 9.60 12.52 8.56
N THR A 20 10.91 12.45 8.75
CA THR A 20 11.89 13.22 7.99
C THR A 20 12.78 12.27 7.21
N ASN A 21 12.87 12.50 5.89
CA ASN A 21 13.70 11.68 5.03
C ASN A 21 15.18 12.03 5.21
N ARG A 22 16.04 11.01 5.28
CA ARG A 22 17.50 11.17 5.27
C ARG A 22 18.03 11.61 3.90
N VAL A 23 17.35 11.23 2.82
CA VAL A 23 17.64 11.65 1.45
C VAL A 23 16.35 12.11 0.76
N PRO A 24 16.41 13.08 -0.15
CA PRO A 24 15.23 13.49 -0.91
C PRO A 24 14.63 12.32 -1.67
N PHE A 25 13.32 12.16 -1.58
CA PHE A 25 12.61 11.08 -2.24
C PHE A 25 11.76 11.61 -3.38
N LYS A 26 12.04 11.17 -4.61
CA LYS A 26 11.28 11.57 -5.79
C LYS A 26 10.11 10.61 -6.06
N PHE A 27 8.89 11.15 -5.95
CA PHE A 27 7.66 10.49 -6.35
C PHE A 27 6.99 11.26 -7.49
N GLY A 28 6.80 10.60 -8.64
CA GLY A 28 6.23 11.26 -9.81
C GLY A 28 7.04 12.48 -10.23
N ARG A 29 6.41 13.66 -10.17
CA ARG A 29 7.00 14.95 -10.55
C ARG A 29 7.66 15.70 -9.38
N GLU A 30 7.47 15.23 -8.16
CA GLU A 30 7.85 15.97 -6.94
C GLU A 30 8.94 15.24 -6.16
N THR A 31 9.79 16.02 -5.47
CA THR A 31 10.79 15.50 -4.54
C THR A 31 10.43 15.96 -3.14
N VAL A 32 10.30 15.02 -2.19
CA VAL A 32 9.93 15.28 -0.80
C VAL A 32 11.06 14.96 0.17
N THR A 33 11.10 15.70 1.27
CA THR A 33 12.07 15.53 2.37
C THR A 33 11.45 14.99 3.65
N GLY A 34 10.15 14.65 3.63
CA GLY A 34 9.43 14.12 4.77
C GLY A 34 7.92 14.11 4.53
N GLY A 35 7.16 13.88 5.60
CA GLY A 35 5.70 13.96 5.58
C GLY A 35 5.07 13.56 6.90
N THR A 36 3.76 13.36 6.89
CA THR A 36 2.96 13.01 8.06
C THR A 36 2.40 11.59 7.97
N CYS A 37 2.57 10.83 9.05
CA CYS A 37 1.83 9.59 9.31
C CYS A 37 0.65 9.87 10.23
N SER A 38 -0.54 9.40 9.85
CA SER A 38 -1.70 9.37 10.74
C SER A 38 -1.66 8.09 11.57
N ARG A 39 -1.78 8.22 12.89
CA ARG A 39 -2.01 7.09 13.80
C ARG A 39 -3.35 7.26 14.48
N VAL A 40 -4.16 6.23 14.46
CA VAL A 40 -5.50 6.20 15.04
C VAL A 40 -5.55 5.15 16.13
N SER A 41 -6.01 5.55 17.31
CA SER A 41 -6.65 4.64 18.26
C SER A 41 -8.15 4.67 18.02
N LEU A 42 -8.77 3.50 17.90
CA LEU A 42 -10.21 3.33 17.74
C LEU A 42 -10.72 2.43 18.86
N ARG A 43 -11.61 2.97 19.71
CA ARG A 43 -12.38 2.16 20.66
C ARG A 43 -13.62 1.64 19.97
N ALA A 44 -13.86 0.34 20.11
CA ALA A 44 -15.04 -0.34 19.59
C ALA A 44 -15.78 -1.06 20.71
N ARG A 45 -17.09 -1.22 20.54
CA ARG A 45 -17.96 -1.93 21.46
C ARG A 45 -18.74 -3.01 20.73
N ASP A 46 -18.80 -4.20 21.30
CA ASP A 46 -19.59 -5.30 20.75
C ASP A 46 -21.05 -5.27 21.22
N ARG A 47 -21.88 -6.20 20.73
CA ARG A 47 -23.30 -6.30 21.13
C ARG A 47 -23.51 -6.65 22.60
N GLN A 48 -22.50 -7.17 23.29
CA GLN A 48 -22.53 -7.52 24.71
C GLN A 48 -22.05 -6.36 25.60
N GLY A 49 -21.63 -5.25 25.01
CA GLY A 49 -21.11 -4.09 25.73
C GLY A 49 -19.63 -4.19 26.08
N ARG A 50 -18.90 -5.22 25.62
CA ARG A 50 -17.45 -5.32 25.80
C ARG A 50 -16.77 -4.27 24.92
N GLU A 51 -15.82 -3.57 25.50
CA GLU A 51 -15.04 -2.56 24.79
C GLU A 51 -13.59 -2.98 24.62
N VAL A 52 -13.04 -2.60 23.48
CA VAL A 52 -11.64 -2.82 23.11
C VAL A 52 -11.10 -1.60 22.40
N GLU A 53 -9.79 -1.47 22.39
CA GLU A 53 -9.06 -0.48 21.61
C GLU A 53 -8.22 -1.20 20.56
N GLY A 54 -8.28 -0.72 19.32
CA GLY A 54 -7.40 -1.14 18.23
C GLY A 54 -6.66 0.04 17.62
N TRP A 55 -5.55 -0.27 16.96
CA TRP A 55 -4.63 0.74 16.43
C TRP A 55 -4.39 0.57 14.93
N GLY A 56 -4.29 1.71 14.24
CA GLY A 56 -3.98 1.75 12.81
C GLY A 56 -3.10 2.93 12.48
N GLU A 57 -2.27 2.76 11.45
CA GLU A 57 -1.31 3.78 11.03
C GLU A 57 -1.07 3.72 9.52
N THR A 58 -0.95 4.90 8.91
CA THR A 58 -0.53 5.04 7.51
C THR A 58 0.20 6.37 7.28
N PRO A 59 1.14 6.46 6.32
CA PRO A 59 1.52 7.74 5.70
C PRO A 59 0.33 8.39 4.97
N LEU A 60 0.23 9.72 5.00
CA LEU A 60 -0.75 10.47 4.21
C LEU A 60 -0.30 10.67 2.74
N ALA A 61 1.01 10.78 2.52
CA ALA A 61 1.69 10.84 1.22
C ALA A 61 0.99 11.69 0.14
N ALA A 62 0.78 12.98 0.42
CA ALA A 62 0.09 13.93 -0.44
C ALA A 62 0.60 13.95 -1.90
N THR A 63 1.90 13.74 -2.12
CA THR A 63 2.52 13.71 -3.46
C THR A 63 2.06 12.56 -4.34
N TRP A 64 1.67 11.43 -3.72
CA TRP A 64 1.21 10.26 -4.46
C TRP A 64 -0.31 10.27 -4.63
N VAL A 65 -1.05 10.57 -3.56
CA VAL A 65 -2.53 10.50 -3.58
C VAL A 65 -3.18 11.69 -4.31
N TRP A 66 -2.46 12.80 -4.45
CA TRP A 66 -2.97 14.02 -5.05
C TRP A 66 -1.89 14.75 -5.88
N PRO A 67 -1.53 14.21 -7.06
CA PRO A 67 -0.65 14.91 -8.00
C PRO A 67 -1.32 16.21 -8.48
N SER A 68 -0.72 17.36 -8.19
CA SER A 68 -1.34 18.68 -8.39
C SER A 68 -0.27 19.77 -8.53
N ALA A 69 -0.66 20.94 -9.03
CA ALA A 69 0.16 22.16 -9.00
C ALA A 69 0.16 22.86 -7.63
N MET A 70 -0.74 22.46 -6.70
CA MET A 70 -0.75 22.95 -5.32
C MET A 70 0.54 22.59 -4.58
N SER A 71 0.95 23.43 -3.63
CA SER A 71 2.09 23.12 -2.77
C SER A 71 1.88 21.82 -2.00
N PHE A 72 2.99 21.15 -1.67
CA PHE A 72 2.97 19.94 -0.86
C PHE A 72 2.32 20.21 0.49
N GLU A 73 2.73 21.28 1.18
CA GLU A 73 2.23 21.64 2.50
C GLU A 73 0.74 21.97 2.47
N GLY A 74 0.28 22.65 1.42
CA GLY A 74 -1.13 22.99 1.24
C GLY A 74 -2.00 21.74 1.06
N ARG A 75 -1.55 20.75 0.29
CA ARG A 75 -2.25 19.47 0.16
C ARG A 75 -2.18 18.65 1.45
N GLU A 76 -1.02 18.58 2.07
CA GLU A 76 -0.84 17.82 3.31
C GLU A 76 -1.74 18.35 4.44
N ASP A 77 -1.87 19.67 4.59
CA ASP A 77 -2.81 20.26 5.55
C ASP A 77 -4.26 19.88 5.24
N VAL A 78 -4.67 19.94 3.97
CA VAL A 78 -6.03 19.52 3.55
C VAL A 78 -6.30 18.06 3.94
N LEU A 79 -5.34 17.15 3.72
CA LEU A 79 -5.46 15.74 4.13
C LEU A 79 -5.55 15.59 5.65
N LYS A 80 -4.78 16.37 6.42
CA LYS A 80 -4.84 16.36 7.89
C LYS A 80 -6.19 16.85 8.40
N GLN A 81 -6.69 17.97 7.88
CA GLN A 81 -8.01 18.50 8.24
C GLN A 81 -9.14 17.53 7.88
N PHE A 82 -9.06 16.87 6.71
CA PHE A 82 -10.01 15.84 6.33
C PHE A 82 -9.94 14.63 7.28
N SER A 83 -8.74 14.21 7.70
CA SER A 83 -8.57 13.10 8.66
C SER A 83 -9.19 13.44 10.03
N ILE A 84 -9.14 14.70 10.48
CA ILE A 84 -9.83 15.14 11.71
C ILE A 84 -11.36 15.02 11.54
N LYS A 85 -11.90 15.40 10.38
CA LYS A 85 -13.33 15.22 10.06
C LYS A 85 -13.73 13.75 10.05
N LEU A 86 -12.87 12.87 9.54
CA LEU A 86 -13.09 11.42 9.58
C LEU A 86 -13.08 10.87 11.00
N ALA A 87 -12.19 11.33 11.89
CA ALA A 87 -12.20 10.92 13.29
C ALA A 87 -13.57 11.19 13.95
N ALA A 88 -14.14 12.37 13.73
CA ALA A 88 -15.46 12.70 14.25
C ALA A 88 -16.58 11.81 13.67
N ALA A 89 -16.48 11.46 12.39
CA ALA A 89 -17.46 10.60 11.70
C ALA A 89 -17.38 9.15 12.18
N TRP A 90 -16.18 8.58 12.27
CA TRP A 90 -15.95 7.22 12.75
C TRP A 90 -16.43 7.03 14.20
N ALA A 91 -16.17 7.99 15.10
CA ALA A 91 -16.65 7.92 16.48
C ALA A 91 -18.18 7.89 16.63
N LYS A 92 -18.92 8.32 15.59
CA LYS A 92 -20.39 8.39 15.58
C LYS A 92 -21.03 7.33 14.68
N PHE A 93 -20.24 6.48 14.02
CA PHE A 93 -20.75 5.56 13.02
C PHE A 93 -21.42 4.35 13.68
N ASP A 94 -22.76 4.34 13.70
CA ASP A 94 -23.57 3.37 14.42
C ASP A 94 -23.95 2.15 13.56
N VAL A 95 -22.94 1.47 13.01
CA VAL A 95 -23.11 0.22 12.26
C VAL A 95 -22.37 -0.91 12.96
N PHE A 96 -23.09 -1.97 13.29
CA PHE A 96 -22.54 -3.20 13.86
C PHE A 96 -22.21 -4.22 12.77
N GLY A 97 -21.05 -4.87 12.89
CA GLY A 97 -20.70 -6.02 12.05
C GLY A 97 -19.25 -6.46 12.26
N HIS A 98 -18.79 -7.35 11.38
CA HIS A 98 -17.36 -7.63 11.22
C HIS A 98 -16.66 -6.40 10.59
N PRO A 99 -15.36 -6.14 10.84
CA PRO A 99 -14.65 -5.00 10.25
C PRO A 99 -14.75 -4.85 8.72
N MET A 100 -14.83 -5.96 7.99
CA MET A 100 -15.09 -5.94 6.53
C MET A 100 -16.44 -5.30 6.18
N GLU A 101 -17.47 -5.53 6.99
CA GLU A 101 -18.84 -5.04 6.77
C GLU A 101 -18.93 -3.57 7.19
N VAL A 102 -18.44 -3.24 8.39
CA VAL A 102 -18.45 -1.87 8.94
C VAL A 102 -17.54 -0.96 8.12
N GLY A 103 -16.33 -1.41 7.79
CA GLY A 103 -15.38 -0.67 6.96
C GLY A 103 -15.92 -0.42 5.55
N ARG A 104 -16.55 -1.43 4.93
CA ARG A 104 -17.19 -1.25 3.62
C ARG A 104 -18.37 -0.28 3.70
N ALA A 105 -19.26 -0.43 4.68
CA ALA A 105 -20.40 0.45 4.85
C ALA A 105 -19.97 1.91 5.05
N PHE A 106 -18.93 2.17 5.84
CA PHE A 106 -18.40 3.54 5.98
C PHE A 106 -17.87 4.08 4.65
N GLN A 107 -17.13 3.27 3.89
CA GLN A 107 -16.56 3.67 2.61
C GLN A 107 -17.62 3.91 1.52
N ASP A 108 -18.72 3.16 1.51
CA ASP A 108 -19.78 3.29 0.52
C ASP A 108 -20.81 4.37 0.91
N ASP A 109 -21.21 4.44 2.18
CA ASP A 109 -22.39 5.22 2.61
C ASP A 109 -22.02 6.58 3.23
N VAL A 110 -20.80 6.74 3.76
CA VAL A 110 -20.41 7.94 4.54
C VAL A 110 -19.28 8.72 3.86
N LEU A 111 -18.19 8.05 3.51
CA LEU A 111 -16.98 8.69 2.99
C LEU A 111 -17.22 9.55 1.73
N PRO A 112 -18.03 9.14 0.72
CA PRO A 112 -18.26 9.94 -0.48
C PRO A 112 -18.93 11.29 -0.16
N GLY A 113 -19.97 11.27 0.69
CA GLY A 113 -20.67 12.48 1.11
C GLY A 113 -19.77 13.43 1.93
N LEU A 114 -18.92 12.87 2.81
CA LEU A 114 -17.96 13.69 3.56
C LEU A 114 -16.93 14.36 2.65
N LEU A 115 -16.43 13.65 1.62
CA LEU A 115 -15.50 14.20 0.65
C LEU A 115 -16.15 15.30 -0.20
N GLU A 116 -17.35 15.04 -0.72
CA GLU A 116 -18.11 16.02 -1.50
C GLU A 116 -18.37 17.30 -0.70
N ASP A 117 -18.89 17.15 0.53
CA ASP A 117 -19.12 18.28 1.44
C ASP A 117 -17.83 19.05 1.74
N TYR A 118 -16.73 18.34 1.97
CA TYR A 118 -15.45 18.97 2.28
C TYR A 118 -14.88 19.73 1.09
N ASN A 119 -14.94 19.17 -0.12
CA ASN A 119 -14.56 19.86 -1.35
C ASN A 119 -15.47 21.07 -1.63
N ARG A 120 -16.77 20.97 -1.36
CA ARG A 120 -17.70 22.11 -1.48
C ARG A 120 -17.35 23.25 -0.53
N VAL A 121 -17.02 22.94 0.73
CA VAL A 121 -16.64 23.94 1.76
C VAL A 121 -15.31 24.63 1.43
N ARG A 122 -14.36 23.92 0.80
CA ARG A 122 -13.09 24.52 0.33
C ARG A 122 -13.29 25.52 -0.82
N GLY A 123 -14.46 25.53 -1.45
CA GLY A 123 -14.87 26.50 -2.46
C GLY A 123 -14.61 26.03 -3.90
N ALA A 124 -15.46 26.48 -4.83
CA ALA A 124 -15.45 26.04 -6.23
C ALA A 124 -14.17 26.41 -7.01
N GLY A 125 -13.35 27.34 -6.50
CA GLY A 125 -12.06 27.71 -7.09
C GLY A 125 -10.88 26.87 -6.58
N ALA A 126 -11.08 26.04 -5.55
CA ALA A 126 -10.04 25.15 -5.06
C ALA A 126 -10.04 23.85 -5.87
N GLU A 127 -8.84 23.35 -6.19
CA GLU A 127 -8.73 22.01 -6.77
C GLU A 127 -9.34 20.98 -5.77
N PRO A 128 -10.24 20.09 -6.23
CA PRO A 128 -10.88 19.13 -5.36
C PRO A 128 -9.89 18.06 -4.88
N MET A 129 -10.00 17.68 -3.60
CA MET A 129 -9.28 16.54 -3.05
C MET A 129 -9.75 15.24 -3.75
N PRO A 130 -8.84 14.42 -4.31
CA PRO A 130 -9.20 13.20 -5.00
C PRO A 130 -9.77 12.12 -4.08
N TRP A 131 -10.57 11.21 -4.65
CA TRP A 131 -11.10 10.04 -3.95
C TRP A 131 -10.01 9.17 -3.32
N LEU A 132 -8.91 8.94 -4.05
CA LEU A 132 -7.76 8.18 -3.55
C LEU A 132 -7.18 8.80 -2.26
N ALA A 133 -7.12 10.13 -2.17
CA ALA A 133 -6.65 10.82 -0.98
C ALA A 133 -7.62 10.63 0.20
N ALA A 134 -8.93 10.59 -0.06
CA ALA A 134 -9.94 10.33 0.97
C ALA A 134 -9.84 8.90 1.52
N LEU A 135 -9.61 7.92 0.65
CA LEU A 135 -9.32 6.53 1.04
C LEU A 135 -8.07 6.43 1.93
N VAL A 136 -6.98 7.11 1.55
CA VAL A 136 -5.75 7.13 2.37
C VAL A 136 -5.98 7.75 3.74
N CYS A 137 -6.69 8.88 3.83
CA CYS A 137 -7.09 9.47 5.11
C CYS A 137 -7.95 8.52 5.96
N CYS A 138 -8.79 7.69 5.33
CA CYS A 138 -9.66 6.73 6.00
C CYS A 138 -8.93 5.46 6.48
N SER A 139 -7.83 5.09 5.83
CA SER A 139 -7.20 3.78 6.00
C SER A 139 -6.73 3.48 7.43
N ALA A 140 -6.19 4.46 8.17
CA ALA A 140 -5.77 4.24 9.56
C ALA A 140 -6.95 3.86 10.47
N PHE A 141 -8.15 4.39 10.21
CA PHE A 141 -9.37 4.04 10.96
C PHE A 141 -9.85 2.63 10.62
N ASP A 142 -9.84 2.29 9.33
CA ASP A 142 -10.17 0.94 8.85
C ASP A 142 -9.20 -0.09 9.45
N ILE A 143 -7.88 0.15 9.40
CA ILE A 143 -6.88 -0.72 10.03
C ILE A 143 -7.14 -0.85 11.55
N ALA A 144 -7.38 0.26 12.25
CA ALA A 144 -7.65 0.24 13.70
C ALA A 144 -8.90 -0.59 14.06
N LEU A 145 -9.93 -0.55 13.22
CA LEU A 145 -11.14 -1.35 13.40
C LEU A 145 -10.87 -2.86 13.26
N HIS A 146 -10.06 -3.25 12.28
CA HIS A 146 -9.66 -4.65 12.11
C HIS A 146 -8.83 -5.13 13.30
N ASP A 147 -7.87 -4.32 13.77
CA ASP A 147 -7.07 -4.61 14.96
C ASP A 147 -7.94 -4.81 16.21
N ALA A 148 -8.86 -3.87 16.45
CA ALA A 148 -9.80 -3.92 17.58
C ALA A 148 -10.61 -5.23 17.57
N PHE A 149 -11.08 -5.66 16.41
CA PHE A 149 -11.84 -6.92 16.30
C PHE A 149 -10.98 -8.14 16.67
N GLY A 150 -9.76 -8.24 16.14
CA GLY A 150 -8.85 -9.32 16.49
C GLY A 150 -8.56 -9.37 18.00
N ILE A 151 -8.42 -8.21 18.64
CA ILE A 151 -8.26 -8.09 20.10
C ILE A 151 -9.51 -8.57 20.83
N LEU A 152 -10.70 -8.12 20.41
CA LEU A 152 -11.99 -8.48 21.01
C LEU A 152 -12.24 -10.00 21.04
N VAL A 153 -11.92 -10.67 19.94
CA VAL A 153 -12.16 -12.12 19.80
C VAL A 153 -10.96 -12.98 20.22
N GLY A 154 -9.85 -12.36 20.63
CA GLY A 154 -8.64 -13.06 21.05
C GLY A 154 -7.97 -13.87 19.93
N ARG A 155 -7.91 -13.29 18.71
CA ARG A 155 -7.33 -13.92 17.52
C ARG A 155 -6.43 -12.97 16.72
N PRO A 156 -5.43 -13.49 15.99
CA PRO A 156 -4.79 -12.73 14.92
C PRO A 156 -5.81 -12.29 13.86
N VAL A 157 -5.70 -11.06 13.35
CA VAL A 157 -6.66 -10.46 12.40
C VAL A 157 -6.93 -11.36 11.18
N TYR A 158 -5.90 -11.97 10.60
CA TYR A 158 -6.09 -12.81 9.41
C TYR A 158 -6.83 -14.13 9.66
N GLN A 159 -7.04 -14.51 10.93
CA GLN A 159 -7.87 -15.65 11.31
C GLN A 159 -9.35 -15.27 11.50
N THR A 160 -9.70 -13.98 11.38
CA THR A 160 -11.09 -13.53 11.55
C THR A 160 -11.85 -13.38 10.23
N TYR A 161 -11.18 -13.53 9.08
CA TYR A 161 -11.78 -13.37 7.75
C TYR A 161 -12.51 -14.62 7.24
N GLY A 162 -13.34 -15.24 8.09
CA GLY A 162 -14.05 -16.48 7.81
C GLY A 162 -15.51 -16.48 8.29
N PRO A 163 -16.27 -17.53 7.95
CA PRO A 163 -17.69 -17.66 8.32
C PRO A 163 -17.94 -17.74 9.83
N GLU A 164 -16.90 -18.01 10.63
CA GLU A 164 -16.99 -18.00 12.09
C GLU A 164 -17.30 -16.60 12.64
N PHE A 165 -16.85 -15.56 11.96
CA PHE A 165 -16.91 -14.17 12.44
C PHE A 165 -17.62 -13.20 11.48
N MET A 166 -17.61 -13.49 10.17
CA MET A 166 -18.24 -12.64 9.15
C MET A 166 -19.71 -13.02 8.95
N ASN A 167 -20.61 -12.03 9.03
CA ASN A 167 -22.05 -12.21 8.77
C ASN A 167 -22.37 -12.39 7.29
N ARG A 168 -21.51 -11.85 6.42
CA ARG A 168 -21.68 -11.83 4.96
C ARG A 168 -20.53 -12.54 4.28
N ASP A 169 -20.84 -13.33 3.26
CA ASP A 169 -19.84 -13.89 2.35
C ASP A 169 -19.38 -12.83 1.32
N LEU A 170 -18.43 -13.18 0.48
CA LEU A 170 -17.87 -12.30 -0.54
C LEU A 170 -18.88 -11.89 -1.63
N ALA A 171 -19.97 -12.65 -1.85
CA ALA A 171 -21.00 -12.30 -2.82
C ALA A 171 -21.81 -11.05 -2.41
N HIS A 172 -21.79 -10.69 -1.12
CA HIS A 172 -22.35 -9.42 -0.67
C HIS A 172 -21.55 -8.21 -1.18
N PHE A 173 -20.24 -8.36 -1.34
CA PHE A 173 -19.32 -7.25 -1.65
C PHE A 173 -18.90 -7.21 -3.13
N LEU A 174 -18.82 -8.38 -3.76
CA LEU A 174 -18.17 -8.57 -5.06
C LEU A 174 -19.16 -9.09 -6.11
N LYS A 175 -18.96 -8.64 -7.36
CA LYS A 175 -19.62 -9.25 -8.53
C LYS A 175 -18.57 -9.91 -9.42
N PRO A 176 -18.78 -11.14 -9.90
CA PRO A 176 -17.86 -11.77 -10.85
C PRO A 176 -17.85 -11.03 -12.19
N ALA A 177 -16.75 -11.14 -12.93
CA ALA A 177 -16.70 -10.65 -14.31
C ALA A 177 -17.71 -11.40 -15.18
N ALA A 178 -18.33 -10.69 -16.13
CA ALA A 178 -19.30 -11.26 -17.05
C ALA A 178 -18.69 -12.41 -17.88
N GLY A 179 -19.47 -13.46 -18.14
CA GLY A 179 -19.05 -14.60 -18.95
C GLY A 179 -18.04 -15.54 -18.27
N THR A 180 -17.80 -15.40 -16.96
CA THR A 180 -16.94 -16.31 -16.18
C THR A 180 -17.76 -17.29 -15.34
N ALA A 181 -17.14 -18.41 -14.95
CA ALA A 181 -17.72 -19.38 -14.01
C ALA A 181 -17.45 -19.02 -12.53
N VAL A 182 -16.89 -17.84 -12.26
CA VAL A 182 -16.52 -17.41 -10.90
C VAL A 182 -17.77 -17.17 -10.07
N SER A 183 -17.76 -17.67 -8.83
CA SER A 183 -18.79 -17.38 -7.83
C SER A 183 -18.14 -17.04 -6.49
N PHE A 184 -18.68 -16.02 -5.84
CA PHE A 184 -18.28 -15.58 -4.50
C PHE A 184 -19.25 -16.08 -3.41
N ALA A 185 -20.31 -16.81 -3.78
CA ALA A 185 -21.29 -17.32 -2.85
C ALA A 185 -20.65 -18.37 -1.92
N GLY A 186 -20.84 -18.22 -0.62
CA GLY A 186 -20.25 -19.06 0.42
C GLY A 186 -18.73 -18.94 0.54
N LYS A 187 -18.10 -17.93 -0.09
CA LYS A 187 -16.66 -17.69 -0.04
C LYS A 187 -16.31 -16.54 0.90
N TYR A 188 -15.17 -16.64 1.57
CA TYR A 188 -14.66 -15.65 2.50
C TYR A 188 -13.19 -15.32 2.16
N PRO A 189 -12.63 -14.17 2.60
CA PRO A 189 -11.25 -13.83 2.25
C PRO A 189 -10.23 -14.92 2.63
N GLN A 190 -10.46 -15.67 3.72
CA GLN A 190 -9.61 -16.79 4.11
C GLN A 190 -9.47 -17.89 3.04
N ASP A 191 -10.46 -18.05 2.16
CA ASP A 191 -10.44 -19.04 1.07
C ASP A 191 -9.46 -18.66 -0.04
N PHE A 192 -9.02 -17.40 -0.04
CA PHE A 192 -8.07 -16.84 -0.99
C PHE A 192 -6.66 -16.69 -0.40
N PHE A 193 -6.45 -17.02 0.89
CA PHE A 193 -5.13 -16.93 1.50
C PHE A 193 -4.24 -18.12 1.14
N VAL A 194 -2.93 -17.89 1.08
CA VAL A 194 -1.95 -18.94 0.80
C VAL A 194 -1.66 -19.77 2.05
N ARG A 195 -1.36 -21.06 1.84
CA ARG A 195 -0.91 -21.99 2.88
C ARG A 195 0.19 -22.90 2.31
N PRO A 196 1.27 -23.20 3.06
CA PRO A 196 1.63 -22.63 4.37
C PRO A 196 1.95 -21.12 4.28
N LEU A 197 1.78 -20.40 5.38
CA LEU A 197 2.13 -18.97 5.43
C LEU A 197 3.66 -18.79 5.48
N PRO A 198 4.23 -17.91 4.65
CA PRO A 198 5.65 -17.60 4.73
C PRO A 198 5.95 -16.76 5.97
N THR A 199 6.98 -17.14 6.72
CA THR A 199 7.51 -16.32 7.83
C THR A 199 8.55 -15.32 7.35
N LYS A 200 9.09 -15.50 6.14
CA LYS A 200 10.00 -14.57 5.49
C LYS A 200 9.49 -14.21 4.11
N VAL A 201 9.50 -12.93 3.77
CA VAL A 201 9.02 -12.43 2.47
C VAL A 201 10.14 -11.66 1.75
N PRO A 202 10.38 -11.89 0.45
CA PRO A 202 11.29 -11.06 -0.33
C PRO A 202 10.89 -9.59 -0.31
N VAL A 203 11.87 -8.70 -0.47
CA VAL A 203 11.62 -7.25 -0.53
C VAL A 203 12.03 -6.68 -1.87
N TRP A 204 11.12 -5.92 -2.48
CA TRP A 204 11.42 -4.99 -3.55
C TRP A 204 12.11 -3.74 -2.98
N HIS A 205 13.39 -3.59 -3.30
CA HIS A 205 14.15 -2.38 -3.00
C HIS A 205 13.86 -1.32 -4.06
N LEU A 206 13.46 -0.12 -3.64
CA LEU A 206 13.17 0.96 -4.56
C LEU A 206 14.47 1.56 -5.10
N VAL A 207 14.58 1.67 -6.43
CA VAL A 207 15.63 2.41 -7.14
C VAL A 207 14.98 3.65 -7.74
N GLY A 208 14.92 4.72 -6.96
CA GLY A 208 14.30 6.00 -7.30
C GLY A 208 14.97 6.67 -8.49
N GLY A 209 14.24 7.56 -9.20
CA GLY A 209 14.77 8.22 -10.41
C GLY A 209 15.93 9.19 -10.18
N VAL A 210 16.23 9.51 -8.92
CA VAL A 210 17.35 10.35 -8.48
C VAL A 210 18.33 9.61 -7.56
N ASP A 211 18.09 8.32 -7.32
CA ASP A 211 18.93 7.54 -6.42
C ASP A 211 20.27 7.25 -7.12
N PRO A 212 21.40 7.50 -6.44
CA PRO A 212 22.71 7.31 -7.02
C PRO A 212 23.00 5.81 -7.17
N LEU A 213 23.38 5.41 -8.37
CA LEU A 213 23.72 4.02 -8.68
C LEU A 213 25.21 3.77 -8.46
N GLU A 214 26.04 4.74 -8.83
CA GLU A 214 27.50 4.64 -8.83
C GLU A 214 28.16 5.87 -8.19
N PRO A 215 29.44 5.79 -7.76
CA PRO A 215 30.10 6.89 -7.06
C PRO A 215 30.11 8.23 -7.81
N GLY A 216 30.06 8.20 -9.14
CA GLY A 216 29.99 9.41 -9.97
C GLY A 216 28.65 10.16 -9.89
N ASP A 217 27.60 9.53 -9.37
CA ASP A 217 26.29 10.16 -9.14
C ASP A 217 26.27 10.99 -7.84
N LEU A 218 27.29 10.85 -6.99
CA LEU A 218 27.37 11.53 -5.70
C LEU A 218 27.76 13.01 -5.88
N THR A 219 27.12 13.86 -5.09
CA THR A 219 27.28 15.31 -5.11
C THR A 219 28.13 15.84 -3.95
N GLY A 220 28.36 15.01 -2.93
CA GLY A 220 29.00 15.39 -1.67
C GLY A 220 28.02 15.91 -0.62
N ALA A 221 26.74 16.09 -0.97
CA ALA A 221 25.67 16.51 -0.05
C ALA A 221 24.99 15.33 0.67
N GLU A 222 25.44 14.11 0.41
CA GLU A 222 24.82 12.92 0.98
C GLU A 222 25.02 12.83 2.50
N PRO A 223 24.02 12.31 3.24
CA PRO A 223 24.10 12.20 4.70
C PRO A 223 25.19 11.23 5.16
N LYS A 224 25.82 11.55 6.29
CA LYS A 224 26.84 10.74 6.97
C LYS A 224 26.28 10.05 8.22
N ASP A 225 25.20 9.31 8.05
CA ASP A 225 24.42 8.71 9.16
C ASP A 225 24.57 7.18 9.27
N GLY A 226 25.45 6.57 8.45
CA GLY A 226 25.75 5.14 8.49
C GLY A 226 24.85 4.25 7.60
N TYR A 227 23.85 4.80 6.92
CA TYR A 227 23.10 4.06 5.91
C TYR A 227 23.73 4.19 4.52
N PRO A 228 23.68 3.13 3.68
CA PRO A 228 24.13 3.20 2.30
C PRO A 228 23.41 4.30 1.53
N VAL A 229 24.10 4.83 0.53
CA VAL A 229 23.54 5.79 -0.42
C VAL A 229 23.55 5.19 -1.83
N LEU A 230 24.62 4.50 -2.20
CA LEU A 230 24.74 3.82 -3.49
C LEU A 230 23.95 2.52 -3.53
N LEU A 231 23.31 2.23 -4.67
CA LEU A 231 22.60 0.97 -4.90
C LEU A 231 23.48 -0.26 -4.63
N ARG A 232 24.74 -0.25 -5.08
CA ARG A 232 25.67 -1.37 -4.86
C ARG A 232 25.92 -1.66 -3.38
N ASP A 233 25.96 -0.63 -2.56
CA ASP A 233 26.20 -0.75 -1.12
C ASP A 233 24.94 -1.27 -0.42
N TRP A 234 23.76 -0.86 -0.85
CA TRP A 234 22.49 -1.45 -0.43
C TRP A 234 22.41 -2.94 -0.77
N ILE A 235 22.76 -3.34 -2.01
CA ILE A 235 22.76 -4.74 -2.43
C ILE A 235 23.65 -5.58 -1.53
N LYS A 236 24.87 -5.13 -1.25
CA LYS A 236 25.82 -5.84 -0.40
C LYS A 236 25.39 -5.89 1.06
N ARG A 237 24.92 -4.78 1.61
CA ARG A 237 24.57 -4.68 3.04
C ARG A 237 23.33 -5.49 3.39
N ASP A 238 22.29 -5.37 2.57
CA ASP A 238 20.97 -5.93 2.86
C ASP A 238 20.74 -7.28 2.13
N GLY A 239 21.66 -7.71 1.27
CA GLY A 239 21.55 -8.95 0.48
C GLY A 239 20.42 -8.91 -0.55
N LEU A 240 20.18 -7.76 -1.17
CA LEU A 240 18.99 -7.50 -1.99
C LEU A 240 18.82 -8.51 -3.12
N ARG A 241 17.57 -8.95 -3.35
CA ARG A 241 17.23 -9.94 -4.41
C ARG A 241 16.22 -9.42 -5.43
N CYS A 242 15.56 -8.29 -5.15
CA CYS A 242 14.55 -7.71 -6.01
C CYS A 242 14.71 -6.19 -6.05
N LEU A 243 14.77 -5.59 -7.25
CA LEU A 243 14.91 -4.13 -7.44
C LEU A 243 13.72 -3.57 -8.23
N LYS A 244 13.12 -2.48 -7.74
CA LYS A 244 12.06 -1.73 -8.42
C LYS A 244 12.59 -0.46 -9.03
N ILE A 245 12.64 -0.40 -10.36
CA ILE A 245 13.21 0.70 -11.12
C ILE A 245 12.12 1.74 -11.38
N LYS A 246 12.30 2.95 -10.82
CA LYS A 246 11.44 4.09 -11.15
C LYS A 246 11.90 4.73 -12.47
N LEU A 247 10.95 4.86 -13.39
CA LEU A 247 11.11 5.41 -14.73
C LEU A 247 10.33 6.71 -14.89
N ARG A 248 10.62 7.46 -15.96
CA ARG A 248 10.01 8.75 -16.26
C ARG A 248 8.69 8.60 -17.02
N GLY A 249 8.62 7.66 -17.97
CA GLY A 249 7.49 7.44 -18.89
C GLY A 249 7.30 8.50 -19.97
N ILE A 250 8.20 9.50 -20.03
CA ILE A 250 8.17 10.60 -21.00
C ILE A 250 9.49 10.77 -21.77
N ASP A 251 10.47 9.91 -21.53
CA ASP A 251 11.83 10.00 -22.07
C ASP A 251 12.37 8.59 -22.36
N ALA A 252 11.98 8.03 -23.51
CA ALA A 252 12.27 6.63 -23.82
C ALA A 252 13.78 6.29 -23.85
N PRO A 253 14.66 7.15 -24.41
CA PRO A 253 16.10 6.93 -24.32
C PRO A 253 16.61 6.86 -22.88
N TRP A 254 16.14 7.75 -21.99
CA TRP A 254 16.54 7.71 -20.58
C TRP A 254 15.98 6.47 -19.87
N ASP A 255 14.71 6.13 -20.09
CA ASP A 255 14.07 4.98 -19.44
C ASP A 255 14.71 3.65 -19.83
N TYR A 256 15.06 3.52 -21.12
CA TYR A 256 15.80 2.38 -21.62
C TYR A 256 17.20 2.30 -20.99
N ALA A 257 17.97 3.40 -21.04
CA ALA A 257 19.32 3.45 -20.48
C ALA A 257 19.34 3.17 -18.97
N ARG A 258 18.36 3.71 -18.23
CA ARG A 258 18.17 3.47 -16.78
C ARG A 258 17.95 1.98 -16.51
N THR A 259 17.03 1.35 -17.23
CA THR A 259 16.73 -0.08 -17.08
C THR A 259 17.94 -0.96 -17.39
N VAL A 260 18.69 -0.65 -18.45
CA VAL A 260 19.92 -1.36 -18.81
C VAL A 260 21.00 -1.22 -17.74
N HIS A 261 21.22 0.00 -17.22
CA HIS A 261 22.23 0.27 -16.20
C HIS A 261 21.94 -0.49 -14.90
N VAL A 262 20.70 -0.43 -14.41
CA VAL A 262 20.31 -1.19 -13.21
C VAL A 262 20.37 -2.69 -13.48
N GLY A 263 19.96 -3.16 -14.67
CA GLY A 263 20.09 -4.55 -15.07
C GLY A 263 21.53 -5.07 -15.09
N ARG A 264 22.49 -4.24 -15.51
CA ARG A 264 23.92 -4.55 -15.43
C ARG A 264 24.38 -4.69 -13.97
N ILE A 265 24.03 -3.73 -13.10
CA ILE A 265 24.39 -3.79 -11.68
C ILE A 265 23.80 -5.05 -11.02
N ALA A 266 22.54 -5.36 -11.33
CA ALA A 266 21.87 -6.56 -10.85
C ALA A 266 22.57 -7.84 -11.31
N ALA A 267 22.98 -7.91 -12.58
CA ALA A 267 23.71 -9.04 -13.13
C ALA A 267 25.10 -9.25 -12.51
N GLU A 268 25.81 -8.15 -12.21
CA GLU A 268 27.13 -8.18 -11.58
C GLU A 268 27.09 -8.57 -10.10
N LEU A 269 25.98 -8.30 -9.41
CA LEU A 269 25.81 -8.55 -7.97
C LEU A 269 24.78 -9.65 -7.68
N ASP A 270 24.46 -10.47 -8.68
CA ASP A 270 23.55 -11.63 -8.59
C ASP A 270 22.17 -11.33 -8.00
N VAL A 271 21.62 -10.15 -8.32
CA VAL A 271 20.24 -9.78 -8.03
C VAL A 271 19.34 -10.35 -9.15
N PRO A 272 18.50 -11.36 -8.88
CA PRO A 272 17.78 -12.08 -9.92
C PRO A 272 16.64 -11.30 -10.56
N TRP A 273 15.97 -10.41 -9.81
CA TRP A 273 14.67 -9.89 -10.20
C TRP A 273 14.60 -8.37 -10.23
N LEU A 274 13.96 -7.86 -11.29
CA LEU A 274 13.70 -6.46 -11.55
C LEU A 274 12.21 -6.24 -11.79
N THR A 275 11.75 -5.03 -11.54
CA THR A 275 10.47 -4.51 -12.04
C THR A 275 10.65 -3.06 -12.51
N ALA A 276 9.79 -2.58 -13.40
CA ALA A 276 9.82 -1.24 -13.95
C ALA A 276 8.49 -0.52 -13.70
N ASP A 277 8.56 0.68 -13.15
CA ASP A 277 7.41 1.51 -12.78
C ASP A 277 7.53 2.87 -13.46
N PHE A 278 6.59 3.20 -14.34
CA PHE A 278 6.65 4.36 -15.25
C PHE A 278 5.82 5.57 -14.75
N ASN A 279 5.38 5.58 -13.48
CA ASN A 279 4.77 6.73 -12.82
C ASN A 279 3.51 7.31 -13.52
N CYS A 280 2.65 6.48 -14.13
CA CYS A 280 1.38 6.90 -14.73
C CYS A 280 1.47 7.93 -15.89
N THR A 281 2.64 8.16 -16.50
CA THR A 281 2.80 9.25 -17.48
C THR A 281 2.73 8.83 -18.94
N VAL A 282 2.83 7.54 -19.23
CA VAL A 282 2.82 7.01 -20.60
C VAL A 282 1.40 7.08 -21.14
N THR A 283 1.22 7.62 -22.35
CA THR A 283 -0.12 7.76 -22.95
C THR A 283 -0.47 6.64 -23.93
N GLU A 284 0.53 5.95 -24.49
CA GLU A 284 0.34 4.97 -25.56
C GLU A 284 1.12 3.68 -25.30
N PRO A 285 0.52 2.48 -25.52
CA PRO A 285 1.19 1.19 -25.30
C PRO A 285 2.49 1.00 -26.07
N GLY A 286 2.61 1.62 -27.26
CA GLY A 286 3.81 1.54 -28.11
C GLY A 286 5.10 1.92 -27.37
N TYR A 287 5.04 2.94 -26.51
CA TYR A 287 6.18 3.40 -25.71
C TYR A 287 6.79 2.27 -24.85
N VAL A 288 5.93 1.53 -24.13
CA VAL A 288 6.37 0.43 -23.27
C VAL A 288 6.80 -0.77 -24.11
N ASN A 289 6.05 -1.07 -25.17
CA ASN A 289 6.34 -2.18 -26.08
C ASN A 289 7.73 -2.06 -26.71
N GLU A 290 8.09 -0.87 -27.22
CA GLU A 290 9.39 -0.61 -27.83
C GLU A 290 10.55 -0.82 -26.84
N ILE A 291 10.41 -0.32 -25.60
CA ILE A 291 11.41 -0.54 -24.55
C ILE A 291 11.56 -2.03 -24.24
N LEU A 292 10.45 -2.76 -24.08
CA LEU A 292 10.45 -4.19 -23.76
C LEU A 292 11.03 -5.04 -24.91
N ASP A 293 10.64 -4.77 -26.15
CA ASP A 293 11.15 -5.49 -27.32
C ASP A 293 12.65 -5.25 -27.51
N ARG A 294 13.09 -4.00 -27.35
CA ARG A 294 14.50 -3.66 -27.44
C ARG A 294 15.32 -4.31 -26.32
N LEU A 295 14.81 -4.33 -25.09
CA LEU A 295 15.46 -5.05 -23.99
C LEU A 295 15.55 -6.56 -24.26
N ARG A 296 14.51 -7.18 -24.83
CA ARG A 296 14.53 -8.60 -25.22
C ARG A 296 15.66 -8.88 -26.21
N ASP A 297 15.80 -8.02 -27.22
CA ASP A 297 16.70 -8.25 -28.35
C ASP A 297 18.16 -7.87 -28.03
N GLU A 298 18.40 -6.75 -27.34
CA GLU A 298 19.74 -6.23 -27.02
C GLU A 298 20.26 -6.68 -25.65
N HIS A 299 19.38 -6.90 -24.67
CA HIS A 299 19.74 -7.23 -23.28
C HIS A 299 18.86 -8.37 -22.69
N PRO A 300 18.87 -9.57 -23.29
CA PRO A 300 17.94 -10.65 -22.94
C PRO A 300 17.99 -11.09 -21.47
N ARG A 301 19.14 -10.96 -20.80
CA ARG A 301 19.26 -11.22 -19.35
C ARG A 301 18.46 -10.22 -18.53
N THR A 302 18.59 -8.91 -18.82
CA THR A 302 17.83 -7.85 -18.15
C THR A 302 16.33 -8.02 -18.41
N TYR A 303 15.95 -8.30 -19.66
CA TYR A 303 14.57 -8.60 -20.00
C TYR A 303 14.04 -9.84 -19.25
N GLY A 304 14.83 -10.91 -19.14
CA GLY A 304 14.48 -12.10 -18.37
C GLY A 304 14.26 -11.81 -16.88
N SER A 305 15.13 -11.00 -16.29
CA SER A 305 15.03 -10.56 -14.89
C SER A 305 13.87 -9.60 -14.62
N LEU A 306 13.41 -8.84 -15.61
CA LEU A 306 12.24 -7.96 -15.48
C LEU A 306 10.97 -8.79 -15.33
N LEU A 307 10.49 -8.96 -14.11
CA LEU A 307 9.36 -9.82 -13.79
C LEU A 307 8.01 -9.25 -14.25
N TYR A 308 7.83 -7.95 -14.09
CA TYR A 308 6.61 -7.26 -14.46
C TYR A 308 6.86 -5.78 -14.74
N VAL A 309 5.85 -5.13 -15.32
CA VAL A 309 5.76 -3.69 -15.49
C VAL A 309 4.62 -3.17 -14.62
N GLU A 310 4.82 -2.02 -13.99
CA GLU A 310 3.88 -1.38 -13.08
C GLU A 310 3.41 -0.04 -13.62
N GLN A 311 2.08 0.14 -13.57
CA GLN A 311 1.32 1.36 -13.80
C GLN A 311 2.00 2.40 -14.72
N PRO A 312 2.17 2.10 -16.03
CA PRO A 312 2.71 3.09 -16.94
C PRO A 312 1.70 4.15 -17.35
N PHE A 313 0.43 3.81 -17.39
CA PHE A 313 -0.64 4.64 -17.92
C PHE A 313 -1.34 5.48 -16.83
N PRO A 314 -2.01 6.59 -17.21
CA PRO A 314 -2.82 7.40 -16.29
C PRO A 314 -3.76 6.56 -15.43
N TYR A 315 -3.87 6.94 -14.15
CA TYR A 315 -4.58 6.12 -13.17
C TYR A 315 -6.10 6.08 -13.36
N ASP A 316 -6.69 7.12 -13.95
CA ASP A 316 -8.13 7.23 -14.19
C ASP A 316 -8.54 6.35 -15.39
N LEU A 317 -8.91 5.10 -15.11
CA LEU A 317 -9.36 4.14 -16.12
C LEU A 317 -10.72 4.46 -16.73
N GLU A 318 -11.56 5.23 -16.04
CA GLU A 318 -12.86 5.61 -16.58
C GLU A 318 -12.67 6.61 -17.72
N LYS A 319 -11.74 7.55 -17.54
CA LYS A 319 -11.35 8.52 -18.57
C LYS A 319 -10.40 7.93 -19.63
N HIS A 320 -9.48 7.05 -19.22
CA HIS A 320 -8.40 6.52 -20.06
C HIS A 320 -8.50 5.00 -20.22
N ARG A 321 -9.46 4.54 -21.03
CA ARG A 321 -9.66 3.12 -21.37
C ARG A 321 -8.68 2.60 -22.42
N ILE A 322 -7.38 2.67 -22.13
CA ILE A 322 -6.32 2.24 -23.04
C ILE A 322 -6.29 0.70 -23.12
N ASP A 323 -6.27 0.13 -24.32
CA ASP A 323 -6.03 -1.29 -24.53
C ASP A 323 -4.54 -1.60 -24.30
N VAL A 324 -4.25 -2.39 -23.27
CA VAL A 324 -2.88 -2.73 -22.84
C VAL A 324 -2.52 -4.19 -23.08
N HIS A 325 -3.33 -4.94 -23.83
CA HIS A 325 -3.06 -6.36 -24.11
C HIS A 325 -1.71 -6.58 -24.77
N SER A 326 -1.29 -5.64 -25.64
CA SER A 326 0.02 -5.71 -26.30
C SER A 326 1.19 -5.67 -25.30
N VAL A 327 1.06 -4.93 -24.20
CA VAL A 327 2.08 -4.87 -23.14
C VAL A 327 2.04 -6.16 -22.33
N SER A 328 0.85 -6.60 -21.91
CA SER A 328 0.66 -7.82 -21.13
C SER A 328 1.09 -9.10 -21.86
N ALA A 329 1.05 -9.09 -23.19
CA ALA A 329 1.58 -10.18 -24.02
C ALA A 329 3.12 -10.30 -23.93
N ARG A 330 3.83 -9.24 -23.53
CA ARG A 330 5.29 -9.23 -23.34
C ARG A 330 5.67 -9.52 -21.90
N LYS A 331 5.05 -8.83 -20.95
CA LYS A 331 5.32 -8.96 -19.51
C LYS A 331 4.04 -8.76 -18.71
N PRO A 332 3.88 -9.44 -17.55
CA PRO A 332 2.80 -9.11 -16.63
C PRO A 332 2.75 -7.61 -16.35
N LEU A 333 1.56 -7.04 -16.44
CA LEU A 333 1.30 -5.62 -16.25
C LEU A 333 0.40 -5.41 -15.02
N PHE A 334 0.88 -4.60 -14.08
CA PHE A 334 0.29 -4.42 -12.75
C PHE A 334 -0.32 -3.04 -12.58
N MET A 335 -1.58 -3.01 -12.17
CA MET A 335 -2.29 -1.80 -11.76
C MET A 335 -1.88 -1.40 -10.34
N ASP A 336 -1.56 -0.14 -10.09
CA ASP A 336 -1.40 0.43 -8.75
C ASP A 336 -2.40 1.57 -8.48
N GLU A 337 -2.11 2.80 -8.91
CA GLU A 337 -2.94 3.97 -8.66
C GLU A 337 -4.39 3.76 -9.13
N SER A 338 -4.57 3.04 -10.25
CA SER A 338 -5.89 2.66 -10.80
C SER A 338 -6.66 1.65 -9.93
N ALA A 339 -5.97 0.88 -9.09
CA ALA A 339 -6.55 -0.22 -8.32
C ALA A 339 -6.90 0.19 -6.89
N HIS A 340 -7.88 1.08 -6.73
CA HIS A 340 -8.39 1.50 -5.41
C HIS A 340 -9.76 0.93 -5.03
N ASP A 341 -10.46 0.27 -5.95
CA ASP A 341 -11.63 -0.59 -5.68
C ASP A 341 -11.65 -1.75 -6.69
N TRP A 342 -12.19 -2.91 -6.30
CA TRP A 342 -12.27 -4.09 -7.16
C TRP A 342 -13.01 -3.84 -8.49
N LYS A 343 -13.93 -2.88 -8.53
CA LYS A 343 -14.61 -2.46 -9.77
C LYS A 343 -13.62 -1.92 -10.80
N HIS A 344 -12.61 -1.17 -10.36
CA HIS A 344 -11.55 -0.68 -11.25
C HIS A 344 -10.62 -1.81 -11.68
N VAL A 345 -10.33 -2.76 -10.78
CA VAL A 345 -9.60 -3.99 -11.12
C VAL A 345 -10.33 -4.77 -12.21
N ALA A 346 -11.66 -4.86 -12.13
CA ALA A 346 -12.48 -5.53 -13.13
C ALA A 346 -12.37 -4.86 -14.50
N VAL A 347 -12.47 -3.53 -14.55
CA VAL A 347 -12.28 -2.75 -15.78
C VAL A 347 -10.85 -2.92 -16.31
N GLY A 348 -9.83 -2.85 -15.45
CA GLY A 348 -8.45 -3.06 -15.86
C GLY A 348 -8.23 -4.45 -16.48
N ARG A 349 -8.83 -5.49 -15.91
CA ARG A 349 -8.78 -6.83 -16.49
C ARG A 349 -9.36 -6.86 -17.92
N GLU A 350 -10.47 -6.18 -18.18
CA GLU A 350 -11.06 -6.07 -19.52
C GLU A 350 -10.11 -5.37 -20.52
N LEU A 351 -9.35 -4.39 -20.05
CA LEU A 351 -8.39 -3.63 -20.84
C LEU A 351 -7.06 -4.36 -21.07
N GLY A 352 -6.88 -5.53 -20.46
CA GLY A 352 -5.69 -6.37 -20.63
C GLY A 352 -4.69 -6.30 -19.48
N TRP A 353 -4.96 -5.59 -18.38
CA TRP A 353 -4.11 -5.64 -17.19
C TRP A 353 -4.14 -7.03 -16.57
N SER A 354 -2.97 -7.56 -16.18
CA SER A 354 -2.83 -8.95 -15.73
C SER A 354 -2.57 -9.10 -14.22
N GLY A 355 -2.30 -7.99 -13.53
CA GLY A 355 -1.99 -8.02 -12.10
C GLY A 355 -2.41 -6.74 -11.37
N VAL A 356 -2.37 -6.82 -10.03
CA VAL A 356 -2.82 -5.76 -9.13
C VAL A 356 -1.84 -5.57 -7.98
N ALA A 357 -1.49 -4.32 -7.71
CA ALA A 357 -0.81 -3.87 -6.50
C ALA A 357 -1.84 -3.51 -5.43
N LEU A 358 -1.84 -4.29 -4.36
CA LEU A 358 -2.63 -4.05 -3.17
C LEU A 358 -1.85 -3.16 -2.20
N LYS A 359 -2.56 -2.28 -1.50
CA LYS A 359 -1.97 -1.43 -0.46
C LYS A 359 -2.92 -1.28 0.72
N THR A 360 -2.44 -1.55 1.93
CA THR A 360 -3.20 -1.31 3.17
C THR A 360 -3.46 0.18 3.40
N CYS A 361 -2.60 1.06 2.87
CA CYS A 361 -2.78 2.51 2.93
C CYS A 361 -4.00 3.00 2.14
N LYS A 362 -4.55 2.24 1.17
CA LYS A 362 -5.84 2.56 0.53
C LYS A 362 -7.02 2.16 1.42
N THR A 363 -6.87 1.04 2.14
CA THR A 363 -7.65 0.49 3.26
C THR A 363 -7.35 -1.01 3.33
N GLN A 364 -7.41 -1.62 4.52
CA GLN A 364 -7.30 -3.07 4.68
C GLN A 364 -8.48 -3.78 4.01
N THR A 365 -9.70 -3.26 4.22
CA THR A 365 -10.94 -3.77 3.61
C THR A 365 -10.86 -3.76 2.08
N GLY A 366 -10.48 -2.63 1.48
CA GLY A 366 -10.38 -2.48 0.03
C GLY A 366 -9.30 -3.38 -0.58
N ALA A 367 -8.15 -3.51 0.09
CA ALA A 367 -7.07 -4.41 -0.34
C ALA A 367 -7.50 -5.88 -0.35
N LEU A 368 -8.20 -6.35 0.68
CA LEU A 368 -8.69 -7.72 0.75
C LEU A 368 -9.75 -8.03 -0.31
N LEU A 369 -10.72 -7.13 -0.50
CA LEU A 369 -11.77 -7.30 -1.52
C LEU A 369 -11.17 -7.34 -2.92
N SER A 370 -10.24 -6.43 -3.23
CA SER A 370 -9.55 -6.38 -4.52
C SER A 370 -8.68 -7.62 -4.74
N GLY A 371 -7.98 -8.08 -3.70
CA GLY A 371 -7.18 -9.30 -3.73
C GLY A 371 -8.01 -10.56 -3.99
N CYS A 372 -9.14 -10.72 -3.28
CA CYS A 372 -10.06 -11.85 -3.51
C CYS A 372 -10.62 -11.84 -4.92
N TRP A 373 -11.05 -10.67 -5.41
CA TRP A 373 -11.57 -10.53 -6.76
C TRP A 373 -10.51 -10.89 -7.81
N ALA A 374 -9.31 -10.31 -7.70
CA ALA A 374 -8.20 -10.56 -8.61
C ALA A 374 -7.81 -12.05 -8.67
N LYS A 375 -7.63 -12.71 -7.52
CA LYS A 375 -7.29 -14.14 -7.47
C LYS A 375 -8.37 -15.02 -8.07
N ALA A 376 -9.64 -14.73 -7.81
CA ALA A 376 -10.75 -15.47 -8.39
C ALA A 376 -10.75 -15.43 -9.93
N HIS A 377 -10.18 -14.38 -10.52
CA HIS A 377 -10.10 -14.17 -11.97
C HIS A 377 -8.71 -14.45 -12.56
N GLY A 378 -7.82 -15.12 -11.79
CA GLY A 378 -6.50 -15.54 -12.25
C GLY A 378 -5.48 -14.41 -12.40
N MET A 379 -5.74 -13.24 -11.81
CA MET A 379 -4.78 -12.14 -11.83
C MET A 379 -3.70 -12.33 -10.76
N THR A 380 -2.48 -11.93 -11.08
CA THR A 380 -1.36 -11.97 -10.14
C THR A 380 -1.41 -10.78 -9.18
N LEU A 381 -0.95 -10.98 -7.96
CA LEU A 381 -0.97 -9.96 -6.93
C LEU A 381 0.42 -9.52 -6.51
N MET A 382 0.50 -8.28 -6.07
CA MET A 382 1.63 -7.78 -5.32
C MET A 382 1.16 -6.84 -4.22
N VAL A 383 2.05 -6.54 -3.27
CA VAL A 383 1.76 -5.61 -2.17
C VAL A 383 2.79 -4.47 -2.21
N GLN A 384 2.30 -3.27 -2.49
CA GLN A 384 3.13 -2.08 -2.73
C GLN A 384 3.08 -1.09 -1.59
N ASP A 385 4.21 -0.43 -1.37
CA ASP A 385 4.38 0.47 -0.24
C ASP A 385 3.85 1.88 -0.53
N LEU A 386 3.68 2.64 0.55
CA LEU A 386 3.63 4.10 0.55
C LEU A 386 4.71 4.65 1.51
N THR A 387 5.82 3.91 1.59
CA THR A 387 6.91 4.12 2.54
C THR A 387 6.48 3.91 3.99
N ASN A 388 5.70 2.86 4.26
CA ASN A 388 5.14 2.54 5.57
C ASN A 388 6.23 2.41 6.66
N PRO A 389 6.25 3.30 7.67
CA PRO A 389 7.09 3.13 8.86
C PRO A 389 6.27 2.57 10.03
N MET A 390 6.93 2.36 11.16
CA MET A 390 6.27 2.16 12.45
C MET A 390 5.20 1.06 12.39
N LEU A 391 4.00 1.29 12.95
CA LEU A 391 2.93 0.28 12.96
C LEU A 391 2.41 -0.02 11.56
N ALA A 392 2.51 0.91 10.59
CA ALA A 392 1.99 0.71 9.23
C ALA A 392 2.65 -0.48 8.51
N MET A 393 3.88 -0.85 8.86
CA MET A 393 4.59 -1.98 8.26
C MET A 393 3.96 -3.34 8.60
N LEU A 394 3.36 -3.51 9.79
CA LEU A 394 2.85 -4.80 10.23
C LEU A 394 1.62 -5.30 9.45
N PRO A 395 0.54 -4.50 9.27
CA PRO A 395 -0.59 -4.95 8.44
C PRO A 395 -0.17 -5.12 6.98
N HIS A 396 0.77 -4.29 6.49
CA HIS A 396 1.33 -4.38 5.14
C HIS A 396 2.11 -5.68 4.88
N ALA A 397 3.01 -6.04 5.79
CA ALA A 397 3.74 -7.31 5.74
C ALA A 397 2.82 -8.52 5.89
N GLN A 398 1.83 -8.45 6.80
CA GLN A 398 0.85 -9.53 6.96
C GLN A 398 -0.02 -9.72 5.72
N LEU A 399 -0.45 -8.64 5.05
CA LEU A 399 -1.18 -8.73 3.79
C LEU A 399 -0.36 -9.49 2.74
N THR A 400 0.92 -9.16 2.62
CA THR A 400 1.85 -9.84 1.72
C THR A 400 1.90 -11.34 2.01
N ALA A 401 2.12 -11.72 3.27
CA ALA A 401 2.27 -13.12 3.65
C ALA A 401 1.00 -13.95 3.40
N HIS A 402 -0.18 -13.36 3.57
CA HIS A 402 -1.44 -14.07 3.40
C HIS A 402 -1.93 -14.10 1.95
N ILE A 403 -1.66 -13.08 1.14
CA ILE A 403 -2.28 -12.97 -0.18
C ILE A 403 -1.49 -13.70 -1.29
N GLY A 404 -0.21 -13.96 -1.08
CA GLY A 404 0.64 -14.68 -2.05
C GLY A 404 1.03 -13.81 -3.24
N THR A 405 2.07 -13.01 -3.06
CA THR A 405 2.51 -12.00 -4.04
C THR A 405 3.57 -12.52 -5.01
N ILE A 406 3.71 -11.85 -6.16
CA ILE A 406 4.87 -11.99 -7.04
C ILE A 406 6.09 -11.34 -6.37
N MET A 407 6.93 -12.18 -5.74
CA MET A 407 8.16 -11.79 -5.05
C MET A 407 7.97 -10.81 -3.89
N GLY A 408 7.08 -11.13 -2.94
CA GLY A 408 7.06 -10.49 -1.63
C GLY A 408 6.49 -9.07 -1.63
N VAL A 409 7.15 -8.13 -0.97
CA VAL A 409 6.60 -6.82 -0.57
C VAL A 409 7.52 -5.67 -0.99
N GLU A 410 6.98 -4.52 -1.38
CA GLU A 410 7.78 -3.28 -1.35
C GLU A 410 7.83 -2.74 0.08
N ALA A 411 9.05 -2.47 0.56
CA ALA A 411 9.30 -1.89 1.88
C ALA A 411 10.49 -0.94 1.78
N ASN A 412 10.21 0.34 1.59
CA ASN A 412 11.24 1.34 1.28
C ASN A 412 11.43 2.39 2.40
N SER A 413 10.65 2.33 3.50
CA SER A 413 10.85 3.23 4.67
C SER A 413 12.24 3.13 5.29
N MET A 414 12.86 1.95 5.27
CA MET A 414 14.24 1.78 5.73
C MET A 414 15.30 2.47 4.84
N GLN A 415 14.94 2.85 3.62
CA GLN A 415 15.81 3.62 2.71
C GLN A 415 15.70 5.12 3.02
N PHE A 416 14.49 5.60 3.29
CA PHE A 416 14.21 7.03 3.36
C PHE A 416 14.11 7.58 4.79
N TYR A 417 13.59 6.83 5.75
CA TYR A 417 13.51 7.24 7.16
C TYR A 417 13.58 6.04 8.10
N PRO A 418 14.69 5.28 8.08
CA PRO A 418 14.86 4.09 8.91
C PRO A 418 14.66 4.40 10.41
N ASP A 419 15.12 5.57 10.84
CA ASP A 419 15.08 5.97 12.26
C ASP A 419 13.64 6.23 12.76
N ALA A 420 12.69 6.46 11.85
CA ALA A 420 11.28 6.66 12.22
C ALA A 420 10.68 5.44 12.92
N SER A 421 11.26 4.24 12.76
CA SER A 421 10.73 2.97 13.30
C SER A 421 11.61 2.37 14.40
N LEU A 422 12.54 3.11 15.00
CA LEU A 422 13.49 2.55 15.98
C LEU A 422 12.82 1.90 17.19
N ALA A 423 11.70 2.43 17.67
CA ALA A 423 10.95 1.84 18.78
C ALA A 423 10.34 0.49 18.38
N GLU A 424 9.68 0.43 17.24
CA GLU A 424 9.08 -0.78 16.68
C GLU A 424 10.15 -1.83 16.30
N ALA A 425 11.31 -1.39 15.80
CA ALA A 425 12.43 -2.25 15.44
C ALA A 425 13.07 -2.98 16.63
N ARG A 426 12.93 -2.47 17.86
CA ARG A 426 13.37 -3.19 19.07
C ARG A 426 12.52 -4.43 19.36
N VAL A 427 11.24 -4.38 18.97
CA VAL A 427 10.27 -5.47 19.20
C VAL A 427 10.17 -6.40 17.98
N HIS A 428 10.30 -5.82 16.78
CA HIS A 428 10.18 -6.50 15.49
C HIS A 428 11.41 -6.29 14.59
N PRO A 429 12.62 -6.68 15.01
CA PRO A 429 13.85 -6.34 14.28
C PRO A 429 13.86 -6.84 12.84
N GLY A 430 13.29 -8.03 12.60
CA GLY A 430 13.19 -8.63 11.26
C GLY A 430 12.27 -7.91 10.27
N LEU A 431 11.35 -7.05 10.75
CA LEU A 431 10.47 -6.25 9.88
C LEU A 431 11.10 -4.95 9.42
N PHE A 432 12.06 -4.41 10.20
CA PHE A 432 12.66 -3.11 9.95
C PHE A 432 14.12 -3.18 9.50
N GLN A 433 14.67 -4.40 9.43
CA GLN A 433 15.98 -4.66 8.86
C GLN A 433 15.90 -5.82 7.87
N ARG A 434 16.17 -5.52 6.60
CA ARG A 434 16.35 -6.56 5.58
C ARG A 434 17.59 -7.40 5.87
N ARG A 435 17.43 -8.71 5.74
CA ARG A 435 18.54 -9.68 5.73
C ARG A 435 18.29 -10.66 4.59
N ASP A 436 19.32 -10.90 3.78
CA ASP A 436 19.22 -11.73 2.58
C ASP A 436 18.09 -11.28 1.62
N GLY A 437 17.83 -9.97 1.59
CA GLY A 437 16.77 -9.36 0.78
C GLY A 437 15.35 -9.68 1.24
N GLN A 438 15.17 -10.10 2.50
CA GLN A 438 13.87 -10.50 3.05
C GLN A 438 13.52 -9.74 4.33
N LEU A 439 12.21 -9.59 4.59
CA LEU A 439 11.68 -9.29 5.93
C LEU A 439 11.33 -10.59 6.65
N ASP A 440 11.51 -10.60 7.97
CA ASP A 440 11.13 -11.70 8.86
C ASP A 440 9.95 -11.27 9.75
N LEU A 441 8.83 -11.96 9.57
CA LEU A 441 7.55 -11.70 10.23
C LEU A 441 7.37 -12.51 11.51
N SER A 442 8.33 -13.36 11.91
CA SER A 442 8.21 -14.26 13.06
C SER A 442 7.94 -13.57 14.40
N SER A 443 8.32 -12.29 14.52
CA SER A 443 8.05 -11.48 15.70
C SER A 443 6.59 -11.03 15.83
N ILE A 444 5.78 -11.15 14.76
CA ILE A 444 4.35 -10.81 14.76
C ILE A 444 3.57 -12.00 15.33
N HIS A 445 2.99 -11.81 16.51
CA HIS A 445 2.16 -12.81 17.16
C HIS A 445 1.19 -12.16 18.16
N GLY A 446 0.20 -12.93 18.61
CA GLY A 446 -0.85 -12.45 19.52
C GLY A 446 -2.10 -12.01 18.79
N ASN A 447 -2.94 -11.25 19.49
CA ASN A 447 -4.24 -10.82 18.99
C ASN A 447 -4.12 -9.55 18.14
N GLY A 448 -5.15 -9.26 17.35
CA GLY A 448 -5.12 -8.10 16.46
C GLY A 448 -4.09 -8.30 15.35
N PHE A 449 -3.40 -7.24 14.95
CA PHE A 449 -2.25 -7.34 14.04
C PHE A 449 -0.97 -7.82 14.74
N GLY A 450 -1.02 -8.17 16.02
CA GLY A 450 0.16 -8.65 16.74
C GLY A 450 1.23 -7.56 16.94
N TYR A 451 0.80 -6.30 17.11
CA TYR A 451 1.68 -5.14 17.27
C TYR A 451 2.56 -5.18 18.52
N ARG A 452 2.16 -5.92 19.56
CA ARG A 452 2.88 -5.98 20.84
C ARG A 452 3.15 -4.58 21.43
N LEU A 453 2.14 -3.70 21.37
CA LEU A 453 2.25 -2.29 21.76
C LEU A 453 2.83 -2.06 23.16
N ALA A 454 2.52 -2.94 24.12
CA ALA A 454 3.04 -2.86 25.49
C ALA A 454 4.58 -2.98 25.57
N GLU A 455 5.23 -3.53 24.54
CA GLU A 455 6.68 -3.69 24.45
C GLU A 455 7.34 -2.55 23.65
N ILE A 456 6.56 -1.76 22.91
CA ILE A 456 7.06 -0.66 22.07
C ILE A 456 7.14 0.62 22.91
N THR A 457 8.35 1.04 23.26
CA THR A 457 8.58 2.32 23.96
C THR A 457 8.55 3.49 22.97
N ARG A 458 7.35 4.02 22.67
CA ARG A 458 7.15 5.20 21.82
C ARG A 458 6.30 6.25 22.54
N THR A 459 6.79 7.48 22.58
CA THR A 459 6.00 8.64 22.98
C THR A 459 5.25 9.19 21.77
N LEU A 460 3.92 9.19 21.83
CA LEU A 460 3.10 9.84 20.82
C LEU A 460 3.03 11.36 21.06
N PRO A 461 2.88 12.17 20.01
CA PRO A 461 2.58 13.58 20.16
C PRO A 461 1.22 13.80 20.83
N ALA A 462 0.89 15.05 21.15
CA ALA A 462 -0.47 15.39 21.59
C ALA A 462 -1.50 14.95 20.53
N PRO A 463 -2.68 14.45 20.95
CA PRO A 463 -3.76 14.15 20.02
C PRO A 463 -4.10 15.36 19.15
N ALA A 464 -4.18 15.16 17.84
CA ALA A 464 -4.68 16.15 16.91
C ALA A 464 -6.20 16.31 17.03
N ALA A 465 -6.90 15.22 17.33
CA ALA A 465 -8.32 15.23 17.64
C ALA A 465 -8.72 14.00 18.49
N SER A 466 -9.79 14.13 19.26
CA SER A 466 -10.41 13.02 20.00
C SER A 466 -11.92 13.19 20.02
N PHE A 467 -12.65 12.12 19.74
CA PHE A 467 -14.10 12.10 19.66
C PHE A 467 -14.66 10.82 20.26
N GLY A 468 -15.84 10.90 20.87
CA GLY A 468 -16.44 9.78 21.61
C GLY A 468 -15.83 9.63 23.00
N GLY A 469 -16.65 9.23 23.97
CA GLY A 469 -16.31 9.10 25.39
C GLY A 469 -17.06 7.94 25.99
#